data_AF-A0A2V8MD61-F1
#
_entry.id   AF-A0A2V8MD61-F1
#
_cell.length_a   1.000
_cell.length_b   1.000
_cell.length_c   1.000
_cell.angle_alpha   90.00
_cell.angle_beta   90.00
_cell.angle_gamma   90.00
#
_symmetry.space_group_name_H-M   'P 1'
#
loop_
_entity.id
_entity.type
_entity.pdbx_description
1 polymer ?
#
loop_
_entity_poly.entity_id
_entity_poly.type
_entity_poly.pdbx_seq_one_letter_code
_entity_poly.pdbx_strand_id
1 'polypeptide(L)'
;MRDLRTRGSAICRLVAIAALILFPYAITAATKCRSSDFACFKRKMMPKVGRKIAIAGVLSSAKLGWIVRFDNWGLYIYAVQTNDTAKMNAFAPFEGQTIKVTGTLRHSAGSGSTRSDEAIVPEHFYFDLADARVINP
;
A
#
# COMPACT_ATOMS: atom_id res chain seq x y z
N MET A 1 -48.92 28.68 -49.28
CA MET A 1 -50.07 28.73 -48.34
C MET A 1 -50.18 27.34 -47.72
N ARG A 2 -49.71 27.18 -46.47
CA ARG A 2 -50.51 26.84 -45.26
C ARG A 2 -51.27 25.51 -45.42
N ASP A 3 -51.07 24.48 -44.60
CA ASP A 3 -51.18 24.56 -43.15
C ASP A 3 -50.44 23.43 -42.41
N LEU A 4 -49.93 23.78 -41.23
CA LEU A 4 -49.46 22.88 -40.19
C LEU A 4 -50.67 22.27 -39.47
N ARG A 5 -50.60 20.98 -39.10
CA ARG A 5 -51.38 20.52 -37.93
C ARG A 5 -50.60 19.56 -37.04
N THR A 6 -49.91 20.19 -36.11
CA THR A 6 -49.44 19.66 -34.84
C THR A 6 -50.63 19.22 -33.97
N ARG A 7 -50.66 17.96 -33.54
CA ARG A 7 -51.28 17.44 -32.30
C ARG A 7 -50.51 16.15 -31.98
N GLY A 8 -49.97 15.88 -30.81
CA GLY A 8 -50.12 16.44 -29.49
C GLY A 8 -49.68 15.32 -28.53
N SER A 9 -48.69 15.65 -27.70
CA SER A 9 -48.23 14.93 -26.50
C SER A 9 -49.21 13.92 -25.89
N ALA A 10 -48.73 12.70 -25.61
CA ALA A 10 -48.84 12.10 -24.26
C ALA A 10 -48.14 10.72 -24.22
N ILE A 11 -46.98 10.69 -23.57
CA ILE A 11 -46.67 9.85 -22.41
C ILE A 11 -46.86 8.33 -22.53
N CYS A 12 -45.80 7.65 -22.07
CA CYS A 12 -45.72 6.34 -21.43
C CYS A 12 -45.29 5.15 -22.29
N ARG A 13 -44.21 4.52 -21.78
CA ARG A 13 -43.89 3.08 -21.86
C ARG A 13 -43.17 2.68 -23.15
N LEU A 14 -42.03 1.99 -23.15
CA LEU A 14 -41.40 1.15 -22.15
C LEU A 14 -40.02 0.73 -22.73
N VAL A 15 -39.21 0.10 -21.88
CA VAL A 15 -38.09 -0.81 -22.21
C VAL A 15 -36.70 -0.16 -22.35
N ALA A 16 -36.15 0.16 -21.17
CA ALA A 16 -34.72 0.08 -20.90
C ALA A 16 -34.26 -1.38 -20.88
N ILE A 17 -33.35 -1.80 -21.76
CA ILE A 17 -32.64 -3.09 -21.63
C ILE A 17 -31.17 -2.96 -22.08
N ALA A 18 -30.31 -3.34 -21.13
CA ALA A 18 -28.95 -3.89 -21.27
C ALA A 18 -27.81 -3.01 -21.80
N ALA A 19 -27.12 -2.35 -20.87
CA ALA A 19 -25.67 -2.26 -20.91
C ALA A 19 -25.10 -2.32 -19.47
N LEU A 20 -25.35 -3.43 -18.78
CA LEU A 20 -24.65 -3.79 -17.54
C LEU A 20 -23.25 -4.30 -17.94
N ILE A 21 -22.40 -3.35 -18.34
CA ILE A 21 -20.99 -3.60 -18.63
C ILE A 21 -20.30 -3.84 -17.29
N LEU A 22 -20.16 -5.13 -16.96
CA LEU A 22 -19.05 -5.77 -16.26
C LEU A 22 -18.11 -4.82 -15.50
N PHE A 23 -18.55 -4.35 -14.33
CA PHE A 23 -17.62 -4.07 -13.24
C PHE A 23 -17.53 -5.35 -12.40
N PRO A 24 -16.46 -6.15 -12.49
CA PRO A 24 -16.15 -7.06 -11.41
C PRO A 24 -15.73 -6.17 -10.24
N TYR A 25 -16.70 -5.74 -9.44
CA TYR A 25 -16.41 -5.34 -8.07
C TYR A 25 -15.90 -6.60 -7.39
N ALA A 26 -14.58 -6.78 -7.40
CA ALA A 26 -13.92 -7.69 -6.50
C ALA A 26 -14.30 -7.19 -5.09
N ILE A 27 -15.36 -7.77 -4.53
CA ILE A 27 -15.67 -7.67 -3.12
C ILE A 27 -14.49 -8.37 -2.45
N THR A 28 -13.47 -7.58 -2.12
CA THR A 28 -12.40 -8.04 -1.24
C THR A 28 -13.09 -8.27 0.10
N ALA A 29 -13.55 -9.49 0.33
CA ALA A 29 -14.02 -9.90 1.63
C ALA A 29 -12.88 -9.61 2.61
N ALA A 30 -13.06 -8.60 3.45
CA ALA A 30 -12.15 -8.32 4.55
C ALA A 30 -12.32 -9.48 5.53
N THR A 31 -11.66 -10.61 5.25
CA THR A 31 -11.54 -11.70 6.20
C THR A 31 -10.88 -11.10 7.44
N LYS A 32 -11.65 -10.91 8.52
CA LYS A 32 -11.11 -10.61 9.84
C LYS A 32 -10.01 -11.62 10.09
N CYS A 33 -8.77 -11.18 10.01
CA CYS A 33 -7.64 -12.08 10.02
C CYS A 33 -7.49 -12.61 11.45
N ARG A 34 -7.78 -13.90 11.65
CA ARG A 34 -7.78 -14.58 12.96
C ARG A 34 -6.36 -14.92 13.49
N SER A 35 -5.31 -14.31 12.93
CA SER A 35 -3.91 -14.63 13.23
C SER A 35 -3.19 -13.43 13.86
N SER A 36 -1.90 -13.55 14.17
CA SER A 36 -1.10 -12.42 14.67
C SER A 36 -1.07 -11.28 13.65
N ASP A 37 -0.88 -10.04 14.13
CA ASP A 37 -0.80 -8.85 13.27
C ASP A 37 0.22 -9.05 12.14
N PHE A 38 1.38 -9.65 12.44
CA PHE A 38 2.40 -9.97 11.44
C PHE A 38 1.96 -11.03 10.43
N ALA A 39 1.30 -12.11 10.85
CA ALA A 39 0.84 -13.16 9.91
C ALA A 39 -0.22 -12.61 8.94
N CYS A 40 -1.08 -11.72 9.44
CA CYS A 40 -2.07 -11.01 8.65
C CYS A 40 -1.41 -10.04 7.66
N PHE A 41 -0.45 -9.26 8.15
CA PHE A 41 0.34 -8.37 7.33
C PHE A 41 1.10 -9.12 6.23
N LYS A 42 1.80 -10.21 6.59
CA LYS A 42 2.54 -11.07 5.66
C LYS A 42 1.65 -11.58 4.54
N ARG A 43 0.46 -12.10 4.85
CA ARG A 43 -0.51 -12.57 3.85
C ARG A 43 -0.95 -11.45 2.88
N LYS A 44 -1.13 -10.23 3.39
CA LYS A 44 -1.48 -9.05 2.58
C LYS A 44 -0.32 -8.58 1.70
N MET A 45 0.91 -8.70 2.18
CA MET A 45 2.08 -8.10 1.55
C MET A 45 2.84 -9.06 0.63
N MET A 46 2.81 -10.36 0.89
CA MET A 46 3.53 -11.34 0.06
C MET A 46 3.19 -11.28 -1.44
N PRO A 47 1.90 -11.18 -1.84
CA PRO A 47 1.54 -11.06 -3.26
C PRO A 47 2.10 -9.81 -3.96
N LYS A 48 2.58 -8.82 -3.19
CA LYS A 48 3.12 -7.55 -3.69
C LYS A 48 4.65 -7.54 -3.77
N VAL A 49 5.33 -8.57 -3.25
CA VAL A 49 6.80 -8.61 -3.28
C VAL A 49 7.30 -8.67 -4.71
N GLY A 50 8.38 -7.94 -4.98
CA GLY A 50 8.94 -7.74 -6.31
C GLY A 50 8.23 -6.66 -7.14
N ARG A 51 7.15 -6.05 -6.63
CA ARG A 51 6.42 -4.98 -7.33
C ARG A 51 6.72 -3.61 -6.72
N LYS A 52 6.71 -2.58 -7.56
CA LYS A 52 6.70 -1.18 -7.11
C LYS A 52 5.32 -0.86 -6.54
N ILE A 53 5.25 -0.51 -5.26
CA ILE A 53 4.02 -0.11 -4.57
C ILE A 53 4.22 1.22 -3.87
N ALA A 54 3.12 1.91 -3.57
CA ALA A 54 3.11 3.09 -2.73
C ALA A 54 2.29 2.83 -1.47
N ILE A 55 2.83 3.23 -0.32
CA ILE A 55 2.20 3.06 1.00
C ILE A 55 2.24 4.39 1.73
N ALA A 56 1.10 4.77 2.32
CA ALA A 56 1.02 5.87 3.27
C ALA A 56 1.02 5.30 4.70
N GLY A 57 1.78 5.91 5.60
CA GLY A 57 1.84 5.51 7.00
C GLY A 57 2.71 6.45 7.83
N VAL A 58 2.75 6.21 9.14
CA VAL A 58 3.52 7.02 10.07
C VAL A 58 4.99 6.59 10.06
N LEU A 59 5.89 7.52 9.78
CA LEU A 59 7.33 7.27 9.84
C LEU A 59 7.78 7.21 11.30
N SER A 60 8.61 6.23 11.64
CA SER A 60 9.15 6.05 12.99
C SER A 60 10.53 5.40 12.92
N SER A 61 11.36 5.64 13.93
CA SER A 61 12.61 4.90 14.14
C SER A 61 12.34 3.49 14.70
N ALA A 62 13.15 2.50 14.29
CA ALA A 62 13.06 1.10 14.73
C ALA A 62 14.42 0.41 14.70
N LYS A 63 14.48 -0.84 15.19
CA LYS A 63 15.72 -1.62 15.38
C LYS A 63 16.61 -1.68 14.13
N LEU A 64 16.02 -1.76 12.94
CA LEU A 64 16.75 -1.90 11.66
C LEU A 64 16.80 -0.59 10.86
N GLY A 65 16.52 0.55 11.49
CA GLY A 65 16.46 1.86 10.84
C GLY A 65 15.04 2.42 10.79
N TRP A 66 14.71 3.13 9.71
CA TRP A 66 13.40 3.76 9.56
C TRP A 66 12.32 2.75 9.15
N ILE A 67 11.13 2.90 9.74
CA ILE A 67 9.95 2.08 9.44
C ILE A 67 8.75 2.98 9.14
N VAL A 68 7.96 2.61 8.12
CA VAL A 68 6.64 3.19 7.85
C VAL A 68 5.59 2.29 8.47
N ARG A 69 4.89 2.78 9.49
CA ARG A 69 3.88 2.04 10.23
C ARG A 69 2.48 2.29 9.67
N PHE A 70 1.75 1.22 9.39
CA PHE A 70 0.36 1.22 8.90
C PHE A 70 -0.27 -0.15 9.14
N ASP A 71 -1.60 -0.23 9.19
CA ASP A 71 -2.35 -1.49 9.38
C ASP A 71 -1.81 -2.37 10.53
N ASN A 72 -1.45 -1.76 11.67
CA ASN A 72 -0.88 -2.40 12.87
C ASN A 72 0.49 -3.08 12.69
N TRP A 73 1.20 -2.88 11.57
CA TRP A 73 2.57 -3.33 11.36
C TRP A 73 3.40 -2.25 10.64
N GLY A 74 4.47 -2.61 9.93
CA GLY A 74 5.20 -1.65 9.10
C GLY A 74 6.18 -2.26 8.10
N LEU A 75 6.72 -1.39 7.25
CA LEU A 75 7.75 -1.68 6.25
C LEU A 75 9.01 -0.91 6.58
N TYR A 76 10.16 -1.58 6.64
CA TYR A 76 11.45 -0.91 6.78
C TYR A 76 11.84 -0.17 5.50
N ILE A 77 12.66 0.85 5.63
CA ILE A 77 13.26 1.58 4.52
C ILE A 77 14.77 1.34 4.59
N TYR A 78 15.34 0.69 3.58
CA TYR A 78 16.77 0.39 3.52
C TYR A 78 17.49 1.24 2.48
N ALA A 79 18.67 1.75 2.87
CA ALA A 79 19.67 2.22 1.91
C ALA A 79 20.41 0.99 1.37
N VAL A 80 20.29 0.74 0.07
CA VAL A 80 20.97 -0.39 -0.58
C VAL A 80 22.36 0.01 -1.08
N GLN A 81 22.61 1.31 -1.28
CA GLN A 81 23.91 1.84 -1.68
C GLN A 81 24.47 2.83 -0.65
N THR A 82 25.80 2.94 -0.52
CA THR A 82 26.50 3.79 0.46
C THR A 82 26.13 5.28 0.34
N ASN A 83 25.84 5.73 -0.87
CA ASN A 83 25.33 7.05 -1.25
C ASN A 83 23.86 7.30 -0.84
N ASP A 84 23.09 6.28 -0.47
CA ASP A 84 21.72 6.43 0.02
C ASP A 84 21.64 6.72 1.53
N THR A 85 22.76 6.66 2.25
CA THR A 85 22.81 7.01 3.69
C THR A 85 22.36 8.46 3.94
N ALA A 86 22.73 9.39 3.05
CA ALA A 86 22.27 10.78 3.11
C ALA A 86 20.74 10.90 2.93
N LYS A 87 20.15 10.07 2.07
CA LYS A 87 18.68 9.98 1.91
C LYS A 87 18.01 9.42 3.16
N MET A 88 18.66 8.49 3.85
CA MET A 88 18.14 7.98 5.11
C MET A 88 18.13 9.02 6.22
N ASN A 89 19.16 9.87 6.30
CA ASN A 89 19.19 10.98 7.26
C ASN A 89 18.13 12.06 6.96
N ALA A 90 17.74 12.21 5.69
CA ALA A 90 16.68 13.14 5.30
C ALA A 90 15.30 12.77 5.87
N PHE A 91 15.11 11.55 6.39
CA PHE A 91 13.86 11.16 7.05
C PHE A 91 13.75 11.66 8.50
N ALA A 92 14.86 11.97 9.17
CA ALA A 92 14.84 12.33 10.59
C ALA A 92 13.87 13.48 10.93
N PRO A 93 13.76 14.57 10.15
CA PRO A 93 12.80 15.64 10.42
C PRO A 93 11.32 15.23 10.31
N PHE A 94 11.03 14.08 9.69
CA PHE A 94 9.68 13.60 9.42
C PHE A 94 9.24 12.49 10.38
N GLU A 95 10.02 12.18 11.42
CA GLU A 95 9.61 11.22 12.44
C GLU A 95 8.27 11.62 13.08
N GLY A 96 7.38 10.65 13.24
CA GLY A 96 6.01 10.85 13.73
C GLY A 96 5.03 11.39 12.68
N GLN A 97 5.50 11.80 11.49
CA GLN A 97 4.65 12.31 10.43
C GLN A 97 4.11 11.20 9.53
N THR A 98 2.95 11.44 8.92
CA THR A 98 2.43 10.56 7.87
C THR A 98 3.17 10.87 6.57
N ILE A 99 3.79 9.86 5.97
CA ILE A 99 4.53 9.99 4.70
C ILE A 99 4.01 8.98 3.67
N LYS A 100 4.33 9.16 2.38
CA LYS A 100 4.09 8.15 1.34
C LYS A 100 5.37 7.67 0.72
N VAL A 101 5.71 6.44 1.03
CA VAL A 101 6.88 5.80 0.44
C VAL A 101 6.43 5.03 -0.78
N THR A 102 7.11 5.27 -1.90
CA THR A 102 7.03 4.41 -3.08
C THR A 102 8.35 3.64 -3.17
N GLY A 103 8.28 2.39 -3.58
CA GLY A 103 9.47 1.54 -3.71
C GLY A 103 9.12 0.13 -4.13
N THR A 104 10.14 -0.64 -4.48
CA THR A 104 9.97 -2.07 -4.75
C THR A 104 9.88 -2.80 -3.42
N LEU A 105 8.74 -3.46 -3.18
CA LEU A 105 8.56 -4.23 -1.95
C LEU A 105 9.45 -5.48 -1.98
N ARG A 106 10.20 -5.68 -0.91
CA ARG A 106 11.01 -6.86 -0.65
C ARG A 106 10.58 -7.52 0.66
N HIS A 107 10.99 -8.77 0.80
CA HIS A 107 10.77 -9.58 2.00
C HIS A 107 12.09 -10.23 2.40
N SER A 108 12.35 -10.22 3.71
CA SER A 108 13.44 -10.94 4.32
C SER A 108 12.85 -11.98 5.26
N ALA A 109 13.26 -13.23 5.10
CA ALA A 109 12.88 -14.32 6.00
C ALA A 109 13.41 -14.12 7.43
N GLY A 110 14.29 -13.14 7.64
CA GLY A 110 15.04 -12.96 8.88
C GLY A 110 16.21 -13.95 8.97
N SER A 111 17.02 -13.79 10.02
CA SER A 111 18.04 -14.75 10.39
C SER A 111 17.67 -15.36 11.73
N GLY A 112 17.52 -16.69 11.76
CA GLY A 112 17.57 -17.44 13.01
C GLY A 112 19.03 -17.64 13.36
N SER A 113 19.48 -17.13 14.51
CA SER A 113 20.80 -17.49 15.01
C SER A 113 20.71 -18.78 15.83
N THR A 114 21.58 -19.74 15.55
CA THR A 114 21.85 -20.89 16.45
C THR A 114 22.89 -20.59 17.52
N ARG A 115 23.52 -19.40 17.50
CA ARG A 115 24.53 -18.95 18.47
C ARG A 115 24.05 -17.76 19.29
N SER A 116 24.30 -17.78 20.59
CA SER A 116 23.84 -16.75 21.53
C SER A 116 24.48 -15.37 21.33
N ASP A 117 25.55 -15.26 20.54
CA ASP A 117 26.33 -14.04 20.29
C ASP A 117 25.96 -13.30 18.99
N GLU A 118 25.04 -13.86 18.18
CA GLU A 118 24.67 -13.26 16.89
C GLU A 118 23.29 -12.59 16.95
N ALA A 119 23.20 -11.36 16.44
CA ALA A 119 21.98 -10.57 16.50
C ALA A 119 20.88 -11.19 15.61
N ILE A 120 19.79 -11.64 16.24
CA ILE A 120 18.61 -12.13 15.54
C ILE A 120 17.94 -10.97 14.79
N VAL A 121 17.87 -11.11 13.46
CA VAL A 121 17.11 -10.22 12.58
C VAL A 121 15.74 -10.86 12.35
N PRO A 122 14.64 -10.26 12.84
CA PRO A 122 13.32 -10.85 12.66
C PRO A 122 12.91 -10.87 11.19
N GLU A 123 12.00 -11.76 10.84
CA GLU A 123 11.32 -11.73 9.55
C GLU A 123 10.65 -10.36 9.35
N HIS A 124 10.85 -9.73 8.18
CA HIS A 124 10.30 -8.41 7.92
C HIS A 124 10.16 -8.11 6.43
N PHE A 125 9.46 -7.03 6.14
CA PHE A 125 9.32 -6.47 4.80
C PHE A 125 10.00 -5.11 4.75
N TYR A 126 10.52 -4.78 3.58
CA TYR A 126 11.23 -3.53 3.39
C TYR A 126 11.07 -2.99 1.98
N PHE A 127 11.31 -1.68 1.83
CA PHE A 127 11.50 -1.04 0.55
C PHE A 127 12.98 -0.99 0.21
N ASP A 128 13.30 -1.54 -0.96
CA ASP A 128 14.54 -1.30 -1.70
C ASP A 128 14.36 0.05 -2.43
N LEU A 129 15.18 1.04 -2.07
CA LEU A 129 14.83 2.45 -2.19
C LEU A 129 14.67 2.92 -3.64
N ALA A 130 13.43 3.29 -4.03
CA ALA A 130 13.15 4.05 -5.25
C ALA A 130 11.99 5.04 -5.01
N ASP A 131 12.35 6.27 -4.63
CA ASP A 131 11.49 7.44 -4.40
C ASP A 131 10.52 7.37 -3.20
N ALA A 132 11.04 7.69 -2.01
CA ALA A 132 10.19 8.10 -0.88
C ALA A 132 9.85 9.59 -1.01
N ARG A 133 8.58 9.96 -0.85
CA ARG A 133 8.14 11.37 -0.83
C ARG A 133 7.30 11.63 0.42
N VAL A 134 7.59 12.71 1.11
CA VAL A 134 6.70 13.18 2.17
C VAL A 134 5.48 13.79 1.49
N ILE A 135 4.31 13.21 1.72
CA ILE A 135 3.06 13.94 1.51
C ILE A 135 2.70 14.48 2.88
N ASN A 136 3.07 15.73 3.15
CA ASN A 136 2.43 16.43 4.23
C ASN A 136 1.15 17.12 3.71
N PRO A 137 0.14 17.26 4.57
CA PRO A 137 -1.17 17.82 4.26
C PRO A 137 -1.11 19.29 3.81
#